data_AF-A0A8S1DAB9-F1
#
_entry.id   AF-A0A8S1DAB9-F1
#
_cell.length_a   1.000
_cell.length_b   1.000
_cell.length_c   1.000
_cell.angle_alpha   90.00
_cell.angle_beta   90.00
_cell.angle_gamma   90.00
#
_symmetry.space_group_name_H-M   'P 1'
#
loop_
_entity.id
_entity.type
_entity.pdbx_description
1 polymer ?
#
loop_
_entity_poly.entity_id
_entity_poly.type
_entity_poly.pdbx_seq_one_letter_code
_entity_poly.pdbx_strand_id
1 'polypeptide(L)'
;MGVLTRILLLVLSLVIGSGLADKKDGNETCQDERYAKYPNHVMCLKPRSCPGKDLKVVKYKSYDMLAVLHALNTFRSVIASGGTAVYRPATNMRQLTWDEELATLAQRLAEHCDREAKLNLTVDRFAVGHIIMTSKQLRISWGHLQPPHFMWLIKSLFVQAFDYSYLLKDIPRWVPTPNGDYLSQLIWAESHLVGCGYSLFMEGKTGVRMLVCLFGPKGNVVNSRVYEEGEPNCAVPSSYYEGLCTDQAANRAFQPIPCDNSSFATKYRVLCAPKDNYLRWISTGLPYLRTPCDESFWRKMFYATVAAVLITLLALVLGAFLIYYVKKNVFIV
;
A
#
# COMPACT_ATOMS: atom_id res chain seq x y z
N MET A 1 -43.01 69.26 -40.64
CA MET A 1 -43.72 68.26 -41.45
C MET A 1 -43.34 66.88 -40.96
N GLY A 2 -44.27 66.17 -40.30
CA GLY A 2 -44.29 64.73 -39.92
C GLY A 2 -43.14 64.22 -39.03
N VAL A 3 -43.27 63.77 -37.78
CA VAL A 3 -44.33 63.06 -37.02
C VAL A 3 -44.72 61.69 -37.62
N LEU A 4 -44.32 60.63 -36.89
CA LEU A 4 -44.96 59.31 -36.72
C LEU A 4 -45.12 58.39 -37.94
N THR A 5 -44.14 57.50 -38.16
CA THR A 5 -44.30 56.06 -38.52
C THR A 5 -42.89 55.48 -38.70
N ARG A 6 -42.37 54.48 -37.98
CA ARG A 6 -42.96 53.33 -37.30
C ARG A 6 -42.09 52.91 -36.12
N ILE A 7 -42.67 53.02 -34.94
CA ILE A 7 -42.42 52.10 -33.83
C ILE A 7 -43.10 50.79 -34.24
N LEU A 8 -42.31 49.76 -34.53
CA LEU A 8 -42.71 48.37 -34.32
C LEU A 8 -41.43 47.54 -34.21
N LEU A 9 -41.33 46.77 -33.13
CA LEU A 9 -40.25 45.82 -32.79
C LEU A 9 -39.14 46.35 -31.87
N LEU A 10 -39.56 46.98 -30.75
CA LEU A 10 -38.99 46.61 -29.45
C LEU A 10 -39.82 45.44 -28.88
N VAL A 11 -39.14 44.51 -28.20
CA VAL A 11 -39.65 43.35 -27.44
C VAL A 11 -39.77 42.03 -28.21
N LEU A 12 -38.64 41.36 -28.39
CA LEU A 12 -38.53 39.93 -28.03
C LEU A 12 -37.15 39.69 -27.39
N SER A 13 -37.15 39.67 -26.06
CA SER A 13 -36.11 39.10 -25.21
C SER A 13 -35.98 37.59 -25.42
N LEU A 14 -34.76 37.06 -25.53
CA LEU A 14 -34.27 35.76 -25.02
C LEU A 14 -32.90 35.48 -25.70
N VAL A 15 -31.78 35.72 -25.00
CA VAL A 15 -30.97 34.70 -24.28
C VAL A 15 -30.13 33.85 -25.23
N ILE A 16 -28.87 33.60 -24.81
CA ILE A 16 -27.79 32.81 -25.45
C ILE A 16 -26.94 33.67 -26.40
N GLY A 17 -25.66 33.93 -26.17
CA GLY A 17 -24.73 33.46 -25.15
C GLY A 17 -23.38 34.05 -25.55
N SER A 18 -22.78 34.84 -24.67
CA SER A 18 -21.38 35.19 -24.77
C SER A 18 -20.58 33.90 -24.70
N GLY A 19 -20.16 33.39 -25.87
CA GLY A 19 -19.16 32.36 -25.98
C GLY A 19 -17.85 32.90 -25.42
N LEU A 20 -17.72 32.87 -24.09
CA LEU A 20 -16.43 32.67 -23.45
C LEU A 20 -15.98 31.30 -23.94
N ALA A 21 -15.27 31.30 -25.07
CA ALA A 21 -14.39 30.19 -25.39
C ALA A 21 -13.43 30.08 -24.20
N ASP A 22 -13.69 29.07 -23.38
CA ASP A 22 -12.79 28.67 -22.32
C ASP A 22 -11.39 28.59 -22.93
N LYS A 23 -10.52 29.49 -22.45
CA LYS A 23 -9.11 29.47 -22.81
C LYS A 23 -8.61 28.13 -22.28
N LYS A 24 -8.46 27.13 -23.14
CA LYS A 24 -7.69 25.92 -22.82
C LYS A 24 -6.36 26.41 -22.27
N ASP A 25 -6.10 26.11 -21.00
CA ASP A 25 -4.80 26.29 -20.35
C ASP A 25 -3.78 25.50 -21.18
N GLY A 26 -3.20 26.19 -22.15
CA GLY A 26 -2.25 25.68 -23.10
C GLY A 26 -0.87 26.18 -22.71
N ASN A 27 0.00 25.21 -22.40
CA ASN A 27 1.46 25.31 -22.45
C ASN A 27 2.17 25.94 -21.23
N GLU A 28 2.03 25.33 -20.05
CA GLU A 28 3.15 25.32 -19.10
C GLU A 28 4.16 24.27 -19.60
N THR A 29 5.36 24.71 -19.96
CA THR A 29 6.46 23.83 -20.36
C THR A 29 6.87 22.93 -19.20
N CYS A 30 7.07 21.63 -19.47
CA CYS A 30 7.51 20.67 -18.47
C CYS A 30 8.84 21.07 -17.86
N GLN A 31 8.88 21.28 -16.55
CA GLN A 31 10.07 21.79 -15.84
C GLN A 31 11.17 20.73 -15.66
N ASP A 32 10.82 19.44 -15.63
CA ASP A 32 11.80 18.35 -15.53
C ASP A 32 12.13 17.85 -16.94
N GLU A 33 13.31 18.23 -17.43
CA GLU A 33 13.79 17.91 -18.78
C GLU A 33 13.82 16.41 -19.07
N ARG A 34 14.00 15.56 -18.04
CA ARG A 34 13.99 14.10 -18.19
C ARG A 34 12.65 13.60 -18.74
N TYR A 35 11.56 14.28 -18.36
CA TYR A 35 10.20 13.91 -18.75
C TYR A 35 9.61 14.80 -19.84
N ALA A 36 10.23 15.94 -20.14
CA ALA A 36 9.76 16.87 -21.18
C ALA A 36 9.66 16.23 -22.57
N LYS A 37 10.45 15.18 -22.84
CA LYS A 37 10.40 14.39 -24.07
C LYS A 37 9.14 13.51 -24.21
N TYR A 38 8.41 13.29 -23.11
CA TYR A 38 7.21 12.45 -23.10
C TYR A 38 5.94 13.32 -23.12
N PRO A 39 5.06 13.18 -24.13
CA PRO A 39 3.83 13.94 -24.19
C PRO A 39 2.90 13.56 -23.03
N ASN A 40 2.25 14.57 -22.43
CA ASN A 40 1.28 14.41 -21.33
C ASN A 40 1.82 13.59 -20.14
N HIS A 41 3.10 13.76 -19.80
CA HIS A 41 3.72 13.03 -18.71
C HIS A 41 3.27 13.54 -17.34
N VAL A 42 3.05 12.63 -16.39
CA VAL A 42 2.56 12.95 -15.04
C VAL A 42 3.44 13.99 -14.34
N MET A 43 4.75 13.92 -14.52
CA MET A 43 5.71 14.86 -13.91
C MET A 43 5.60 16.28 -14.49
N CYS A 44 5.05 16.42 -15.68
CA CYS A 44 4.82 17.70 -16.33
C CYS A 44 3.52 18.37 -15.88
N LEU A 45 2.67 17.68 -15.13
CA LEU A 45 1.53 18.31 -14.46
C LEU A 45 2.02 19.32 -13.43
N LYS A 46 1.26 20.39 -13.19
CA LYS A 46 1.49 21.30 -12.07
C LYS A 46 1.42 20.52 -10.74
N PRO A 47 2.37 20.72 -9.80
CA PRO A 47 2.31 20.10 -8.48
C PRO A 47 0.98 20.41 -7.79
N ARG A 48 0.41 19.44 -7.06
CA ARG A 48 -0.85 19.62 -6.30
C ARG A 48 -2.04 20.06 -7.16
N SER A 49 -2.05 19.70 -8.44
CA SER A 49 -3.12 20.04 -9.39
C SER A 49 -4.23 19.01 -9.33
N CYS A 50 -5.35 19.34 -8.68
CA CYS A 50 -6.52 18.50 -8.52
C CYS A 50 -7.74 19.19 -9.16
N PRO A 51 -8.01 18.99 -10.46
CA PRO A 51 -9.00 19.79 -11.19
C PRO A 51 -10.40 19.70 -10.58
N GLY A 52 -10.97 20.86 -10.22
CA GLY A 52 -12.35 20.99 -9.72
C GLY A 52 -12.63 20.36 -8.35
N LYS A 53 -11.58 19.98 -7.60
CA LYS A 53 -11.68 19.25 -6.34
C LYS A 53 -10.78 19.90 -5.29
N ASP A 54 -11.20 19.82 -4.04
CA ASP A 54 -10.40 20.36 -2.93
C ASP A 54 -9.40 19.29 -2.47
N LEU A 55 -8.10 19.56 -2.56
CA LEU A 55 -7.02 18.61 -2.29
C LEU A 55 -6.33 18.90 -0.96
N LYS A 56 -6.23 17.86 -0.14
CA LYS A 56 -5.27 17.78 0.96
C LYS A 56 -4.13 16.84 0.56
N VAL A 57 -2.97 17.43 0.29
CA VAL A 57 -1.74 16.69 0.03
C VAL A 57 -1.29 16.00 1.30
N VAL A 58 -1.09 14.69 1.20
CA VAL A 58 -0.57 13.87 2.29
C VAL A 58 0.72 13.24 1.81
N LYS A 59 1.84 13.67 2.37
CA LYS A 59 3.14 13.06 2.10
C LYS A 59 3.31 11.82 2.97
N TYR A 60 3.76 10.73 2.37
CA TYR A 60 4.25 9.57 3.10
C TYR A 60 5.44 9.97 3.97
N LYS A 61 5.45 9.51 5.22
CA LYS A 61 6.68 9.46 6.01
C LYS A 61 7.40 8.15 5.69
N SER A 62 8.70 8.08 5.92
CA SER A 62 9.53 6.89 5.68
C SER A 62 8.95 5.63 6.31
N TYR A 63 8.37 5.75 7.51
CA TYR A 63 7.66 4.66 8.18
C TYR A 63 6.38 4.19 7.47
N ASP A 64 5.62 5.10 6.86
CA ASP A 64 4.44 4.73 6.08
C ASP A 64 4.85 3.93 4.82
N MET A 65 5.96 4.32 4.19
CA MET A 65 6.54 3.61 3.03
C MET A 65 6.98 2.20 3.39
N LEU A 66 7.69 2.04 4.51
CA LEU A 66 8.13 0.74 5.02
C LEU A 66 6.93 -0.20 5.26
N ALA A 67 5.88 0.30 5.92
CA ALA A 67 4.68 -0.49 6.19
C ALA A 67 4.00 -0.99 4.91
N VAL A 68 3.88 -0.13 3.89
CA VAL A 68 3.33 -0.51 2.58
C VAL A 68 4.19 -1.56 1.91
N LEU A 69 5.50 -1.33 1.78
CA LEU A 69 6.43 -2.25 1.13
C LEU A 69 6.40 -3.62 1.80
N HIS A 70 6.43 -3.65 3.12
CA HIS A 70 6.40 -4.90 3.86
C HIS A 70 5.09 -5.65 3.67
N ALA A 71 3.95 -4.97 3.68
CA ALA A 71 2.67 -5.64 3.45
C ALA A 71 2.59 -6.26 2.04
N LEU A 72 3.08 -5.55 1.01
CA LEU A 72 3.14 -6.07 -0.35
C LEU A 72 4.04 -7.31 -0.46
N ASN A 73 5.24 -7.26 0.13
CA ASN A 73 6.16 -8.40 0.12
C ASN A 73 5.65 -9.58 0.94
N THR A 74 5.04 -9.35 2.10
CA THR A 74 4.42 -10.41 2.90
C THR A 74 3.31 -11.11 2.11
N PHE A 75 2.49 -10.37 1.36
CA PHE A 75 1.48 -10.97 0.50
C PHE A 75 2.08 -11.84 -0.61
N ARG A 76 3.10 -11.31 -1.32
CA ARG A 76 3.83 -12.05 -2.35
C ARG A 76 4.48 -13.31 -1.78
N SER A 77 5.07 -13.21 -0.58
CA SER A 77 5.74 -14.31 0.13
C SER A 77 4.76 -15.46 0.42
N VAL A 78 3.57 -15.15 0.95
CA VAL A 78 2.54 -16.16 1.25
C VAL A 78 2.06 -16.90 0.01
N ILE A 79 1.97 -16.22 -1.14
CA ILE A 79 1.63 -16.87 -2.39
C ILE A 79 2.80 -17.73 -2.88
N ALA A 80 4.01 -17.15 -2.89
CA ALA A 80 5.19 -17.84 -3.39
C ALA A 80 5.52 -19.11 -2.61
N SER A 81 5.37 -19.09 -1.28
CA SER A 81 5.63 -20.23 -0.40
C SER A 81 4.47 -21.24 -0.31
N GLY A 82 3.38 -21.07 -1.06
CA GLY A 82 2.25 -21.99 -1.03
C GLY A 82 1.38 -21.88 0.22
N GLY A 83 1.42 -20.76 0.94
CA GLY A 83 0.64 -20.53 2.16
C GLY A 83 -0.88 -20.38 1.94
N THR A 84 -1.36 -20.58 0.72
CA THR A 84 -2.76 -20.44 0.28
C THR A 84 -3.18 -21.62 -0.58
N ALA A 85 -4.33 -22.22 -0.29
CA ALA A 85 -4.89 -23.30 -1.10
C ALA A 85 -5.45 -22.81 -2.46
N VAL A 86 -5.60 -21.49 -2.63
CA VAL A 86 -6.22 -20.90 -3.83
C VAL A 86 -5.21 -20.68 -4.96
N TYR A 87 -3.95 -20.41 -4.62
CA TYR A 87 -2.91 -20.10 -5.60
C TYR A 87 -1.77 -21.10 -5.47
N ARG A 88 -1.23 -21.56 -6.60
CA ARG A 88 -0.06 -22.44 -6.60
C ARG A 88 1.20 -21.69 -6.16
N PRO A 89 2.17 -22.36 -5.50
CA PRO A 89 3.46 -21.75 -5.17
C PRO A 89 4.14 -21.15 -6.40
N ALA A 90 4.99 -20.15 -6.17
CA ALA A 90 5.67 -19.41 -7.24
C ALA A 90 7.17 -19.66 -7.16
N THR A 91 7.78 -20.07 -8.27
CA THR A 91 9.21 -20.38 -8.30
C THR A 91 10.10 -19.13 -8.42
N ASN A 92 9.59 -18.06 -9.04
CA ASN A 92 10.37 -16.88 -9.45
C ASN A 92 9.88 -15.54 -8.86
N MET A 93 9.04 -15.55 -7.82
CA MET A 93 8.43 -14.32 -7.29
C MET A 93 9.48 -13.38 -6.68
N ARG A 94 9.68 -12.18 -7.23
CA ARG A 94 10.67 -11.25 -6.70
C ARG A 94 10.19 -10.47 -5.48
N GLN A 95 11.08 -10.19 -4.55
CA GLN A 95 10.92 -9.20 -3.50
C GLN A 95 10.89 -7.80 -4.13
N LEU A 96 9.89 -7.01 -3.73
CA LEU A 96 9.81 -5.59 -4.06
C LEU A 96 10.78 -4.80 -3.18
N THR A 97 11.37 -3.76 -3.77
CA THR A 97 12.14 -2.72 -3.11
C THR A 97 11.53 -1.36 -3.42
N TRP A 98 11.72 -0.39 -2.53
CA TRP A 98 11.16 0.94 -2.71
C TRP A 98 11.95 1.72 -3.77
N ASP A 99 11.23 2.40 -4.66
CA ASP A 99 11.81 3.22 -5.72
C ASP A 99 11.30 4.66 -5.63
N GLU A 100 12.22 5.60 -5.40
CA GLU A 100 11.88 7.02 -5.17
C GLU A 100 11.38 7.75 -6.42
N GLU A 101 11.85 7.36 -7.60
CA GLU A 101 11.35 7.92 -8.87
C GLU A 101 9.88 7.51 -9.04
N LEU A 102 9.58 6.21 -8.93
CA LEU A 102 8.21 5.70 -8.98
C LEU A 102 7.33 6.33 -7.90
N ALA A 103 7.83 6.53 -6.68
CA ALA A 103 7.07 7.15 -5.59
C ALA A 103 6.73 8.61 -5.89
N THR A 104 7.67 9.35 -6.51
CA THR A 104 7.44 10.73 -6.92
C THR A 104 6.37 10.82 -8.01
N LEU A 105 6.46 9.96 -9.03
CA LEU A 105 5.45 9.86 -10.09
C LEU A 105 4.08 9.47 -9.52
N ALA A 106 4.05 8.48 -8.62
CA ALA A 106 2.82 8.02 -7.97
C ALA A 106 2.15 9.12 -7.14
N GLN A 107 2.94 9.91 -6.41
CA GLN A 107 2.43 11.03 -5.62
C GLN A 107 1.86 12.13 -6.52
N ARG A 108 2.54 12.45 -7.62
CA ARG A 108 2.05 13.41 -8.61
C ARG A 108 0.75 12.95 -9.27
N LEU A 109 0.62 11.65 -9.57
CA LEU A 109 -0.62 11.06 -10.10
C LEU A 109 -1.75 11.11 -9.07
N ALA A 110 -1.47 10.76 -7.81
CA ALA A 110 -2.47 10.81 -6.74
C ALA A 110 -3.00 12.23 -6.52
N GLU A 111 -2.11 13.23 -6.55
CA GLU A 111 -2.47 14.65 -6.46
C GLU A 111 -3.35 15.14 -7.61
N HIS A 112 -3.39 14.41 -8.74
CA HIS A 112 -4.27 14.72 -9.85
C HIS A 112 -5.75 14.42 -9.57
N CYS A 113 -6.05 13.61 -8.55
CA CYS A 113 -7.40 13.30 -8.08
C CYS A 113 -8.34 12.69 -9.14
N ASP A 114 -7.79 12.13 -10.20
CA ASP A 114 -8.52 11.47 -11.27
C ASP A 114 -7.94 10.08 -11.50
N ARG A 115 -8.76 9.06 -11.19
CA ARG A 115 -8.40 7.64 -11.37
C ARG A 115 -8.36 7.25 -12.85
N GLU A 116 -9.07 7.96 -13.70
CA GLU A 116 -9.21 7.64 -15.13
C GLU A 116 -8.24 8.44 -16.00
N ALA A 117 -7.41 9.28 -15.38
CA ALA A 117 -6.45 10.13 -16.07
C ALA A 117 -5.48 9.30 -16.93
N LYS A 118 -5.48 9.58 -18.23
CA LYS A 118 -4.59 8.94 -19.21
C LYS A 118 -3.27 9.68 -19.32
N LEU A 119 -2.51 9.66 -18.24
CA LEU A 119 -1.20 10.30 -18.16
C LEU A 119 -0.09 9.33 -18.54
N ASN A 120 0.97 9.87 -19.16
CA ASN A 120 2.17 9.10 -19.43
C ASN A 120 2.98 8.91 -18.12
N LEU A 121 3.38 7.67 -17.84
CA LEU A 121 4.11 7.25 -16.64
C LEU A 121 5.50 6.67 -16.99
N THR A 122 5.96 6.83 -18.22
CA THR A 122 7.20 6.25 -18.72
C THR A 122 8.41 6.79 -17.96
N VAL A 123 9.26 5.88 -17.51
CA VAL A 123 10.61 6.17 -17.04
C VAL A 123 11.62 5.54 -18.00
N ASP A 124 12.87 6.01 -17.96
CA ASP A 124 13.92 5.51 -18.88
C ASP A 124 14.28 4.04 -18.65
N ARG A 125 14.05 3.54 -17.43
CA ARG A 125 14.52 2.22 -16.98
C ARG A 125 13.65 1.06 -17.44
N PHE A 126 12.33 1.26 -17.53
CA PHE A 126 11.35 0.20 -17.82
C PHE A 126 9.95 0.78 -18.05
N ALA A 127 9.07 -0.04 -18.65
CA ALA A 127 7.63 0.24 -18.64
C ALA A 127 7.08 0.19 -17.20
N VAL A 128 6.14 1.06 -16.88
CA VAL A 128 5.58 1.21 -15.53
C VAL A 128 4.16 0.63 -15.44
N GLY A 129 3.96 -0.29 -14.51
CA GLY A 129 2.65 -0.79 -14.11
C GLY A 129 2.05 0.07 -13.00
N HIS A 130 0.74 0.01 -12.79
CA HIS A 130 0.10 0.78 -11.73
C HIS A 130 -1.05 0.03 -11.06
N ILE A 131 -1.30 0.41 -9.82
CA ILE A 131 -2.51 0.10 -9.06
C ILE A 131 -3.05 1.43 -8.55
N ILE A 132 -4.31 1.72 -8.86
CA ILE A 132 -5.00 2.90 -8.38
C ILE A 132 -6.22 2.45 -7.59
N MET A 133 -6.25 2.78 -6.32
CA MET A 133 -7.37 2.48 -5.43
C MET A 133 -8.02 3.75 -4.94
N THR A 134 -9.35 3.74 -4.89
CA THR A 134 -10.15 4.84 -4.35
C THR A 134 -11.14 4.32 -3.32
N SER A 135 -11.19 4.97 -2.16
CA SER A 135 -12.27 4.80 -1.18
C SER A 135 -13.05 6.10 -1.07
N LYS A 136 -14.37 6.01 -1.22
CA LYS A 136 -15.29 7.15 -1.17
C LYS A 136 -16.13 7.07 0.10
N GLN A 137 -16.25 8.19 0.80
CA GLN A 137 -17.15 8.35 1.94
C GLN A 137 -18.14 9.48 1.63
N LEU A 138 -19.41 9.12 1.50
CA LEU A 138 -20.48 10.06 1.18
C LEU A 138 -20.87 10.89 2.40
N ARG A 139 -21.39 12.10 2.16
CA ARG A 139 -21.94 13.01 3.18
C ARG A 139 -20.97 13.32 4.32
N ILE A 140 -19.71 13.55 3.98
CA ILE A 140 -18.66 13.90 4.94
C ILE A 140 -18.20 15.34 4.74
N SER A 141 -17.71 15.96 5.82
CA SER A 141 -16.99 17.23 5.76
C SER A 141 -15.50 17.00 6.04
N TRP A 142 -14.67 17.96 5.65
CA TRP A 142 -13.22 17.90 5.86
C TRP A 142 -12.81 17.58 7.29
N GLY A 143 -13.49 18.14 8.30
CA GLY A 143 -13.16 17.93 9.70
C GLY A 143 -13.28 16.47 10.16
N HIS A 144 -14.10 15.67 9.48
CA HIS A 144 -14.27 14.25 9.78
C HIS A 144 -13.51 13.33 8.83
N LEU A 145 -12.97 13.87 7.74
CA LEU A 145 -12.24 13.11 6.75
C LEU A 145 -10.83 12.79 7.26
N GLN A 146 -10.71 11.67 7.98
CA GLN A 146 -9.44 11.23 8.52
C GLN A 146 -8.48 10.78 7.41
N PRO A 147 -7.18 11.15 7.46
CA PRO A 147 -6.18 10.48 6.65
C PRO A 147 -6.25 8.98 6.99
N PRO A 148 -6.23 8.10 5.98
CA PRO A 148 -6.37 6.68 6.23
C PRO A 148 -5.24 6.22 7.13
N HIS A 149 -5.59 5.32 8.05
CA HIS A 149 -4.59 4.41 8.60
C HIS A 149 -4.10 3.59 7.41
N PHE A 150 -2.82 3.72 7.01
CA PHE A 150 -2.29 3.08 5.80
C PHE A 150 -2.57 1.57 5.76
N MET A 151 -2.65 0.93 6.93
CA MET A 151 -3.06 -0.47 7.07
C MET A 151 -4.46 -0.76 6.58
N TRP A 152 -5.39 0.20 6.69
CA TRP A 152 -6.73 0.06 6.14
C TRP A 152 -6.72 0.06 4.61
N LEU A 153 -5.91 0.91 3.97
CA LEU A 153 -5.78 0.93 2.51
C LEU A 153 -5.20 -0.38 1.98
N ILE A 154 -4.14 -0.85 2.63
CA ILE A 154 -3.48 -2.11 2.33
C ILE A 154 -4.43 -3.29 2.58
N LYS A 155 -5.16 -3.31 3.70
CA LYS A 155 -6.21 -4.32 3.94
C LYS A 155 -7.26 -4.30 2.83
N SER A 156 -7.71 -3.11 2.41
CA SER A 156 -8.71 -2.96 1.35
C SER A 156 -8.19 -3.45 0.00
N LEU A 157 -6.91 -3.23 -0.29
CA LEU A 157 -6.23 -3.73 -1.49
C LEU A 157 -6.28 -5.24 -1.54
N PHE A 158 -5.98 -5.88 -0.41
CA PHE A 158 -5.97 -7.32 -0.33
C PHE A 158 -7.37 -7.93 -0.32
N VAL A 159 -8.32 -7.37 0.42
CA VAL A 159 -9.72 -7.81 0.36
C VAL A 159 -10.22 -7.78 -1.09
N GLN A 160 -10.00 -6.68 -1.81
CA GLN A 160 -10.34 -6.59 -3.23
C GLN A 160 -9.58 -7.64 -4.04
N ALA A 161 -8.28 -7.81 -3.82
CA ALA A 161 -7.50 -8.83 -4.52
C ALA A 161 -8.02 -10.26 -4.27
N PHE A 162 -8.53 -10.57 -3.07
CA PHE A 162 -9.11 -11.88 -2.75
C PHE A 162 -10.52 -12.09 -3.29
N ASP A 163 -11.34 -11.04 -3.38
CA ASP A 163 -12.66 -11.12 -4.03
C ASP A 163 -12.51 -11.58 -5.50
N TYR A 164 -11.36 -11.32 -6.13
CA TYR A 164 -11.03 -11.74 -7.50
C TYR A 164 -10.14 -12.98 -7.58
N SER A 165 -9.92 -13.68 -6.46
CA SER A 165 -9.01 -14.83 -6.40
C SER A 165 -9.39 -15.97 -7.34
N TYR A 166 -10.69 -16.12 -7.64
CA TYR A 166 -11.17 -17.10 -8.61
C TYR A 166 -10.68 -16.86 -10.04
N LEU A 167 -10.32 -15.61 -10.40
CA LEU A 167 -9.84 -15.27 -11.75
C LEU A 167 -8.44 -15.84 -12.03
N LEU A 168 -7.67 -16.18 -10.99
CA LEU A 168 -6.31 -16.74 -11.13
C LEU A 168 -6.24 -18.20 -10.67
N LYS A 169 -7.38 -18.87 -10.49
CA LYS A 169 -7.44 -20.26 -10.01
C LYS A 169 -6.68 -21.24 -10.91
N ASP A 170 -6.53 -20.90 -12.19
CA ASP A 170 -5.76 -21.69 -13.18
C ASP A 170 -4.46 -20.99 -13.64
N ILE A 171 -4.03 -19.92 -12.94
CA ILE A 171 -2.98 -18.96 -13.33
C ILE A 171 -2.91 -18.82 -14.86
N PRO A 172 -3.99 -18.34 -15.49
CA PRO A 172 -4.00 -18.17 -16.92
C PRO A 172 -2.94 -17.12 -17.28
N ARG A 173 -2.41 -17.24 -18.50
CA ARG A 173 -1.81 -16.11 -19.20
C ARG A 173 -2.71 -14.89 -18.99
N TRP A 174 -2.13 -13.78 -18.51
CA TRP A 174 -2.92 -12.64 -18.10
C TRP A 174 -3.69 -12.05 -19.28
N VAL A 175 -4.97 -11.79 -19.02
CA VAL A 175 -5.88 -11.06 -19.91
C VAL A 175 -6.58 -9.97 -19.10
N PRO A 176 -6.87 -8.79 -19.69
CA PRO A 176 -7.58 -7.73 -18.99
C PRO A 176 -8.94 -8.22 -18.50
N THR A 177 -9.27 -7.96 -17.24
CA THR A 177 -10.59 -8.28 -16.68
C THR A 177 -11.14 -7.10 -15.91
N PRO A 178 -12.47 -6.91 -15.84
CA PRO A 178 -13.05 -5.95 -14.93
C PRO A 178 -12.61 -6.27 -13.49
N ASN A 179 -11.70 -5.46 -12.95
CA ASN A 179 -11.16 -5.49 -11.59
C ASN A 179 -10.07 -6.54 -11.23
N GLY A 180 -9.70 -7.49 -12.12
CA GLY A 180 -8.64 -8.47 -11.84
C GLY A 180 -7.20 -7.95 -12.02
N ASP A 181 -7.06 -6.76 -12.60
CA ASP A 181 -5.77 -6.13 -12.92
C ASP A 181 -4.95 -5.78 -11.66
N TYR A 182 -5.61 -5.52 -10.52
CA TYR A 182 -4.92 -5.20 -9.28
C TYR A 182 -4.19 -6.41 -8.70
N LEU A 183 -4.89 -7.53 -8.53
CA LEU A 183 -4.30 -8.75 -7.96
C LEU A 183 -3.11 -9.21 -8.80
N SER A 184 -3.32 -9.35 -10.12
CA SER A 184 -2.28 -9.78 -11.05
C SER A 184 -1.04 -8.89 -11.02
N GLN A 185 -1.18 -7.56 -10.93
CA GLN A 185 -0.03 -6.67 -10.80
C GLN A 185 0.67 -6.82 -9.43
N LEU A 186 -0.06 -7.02 -8.33
CA LEU A 186 0.51 -7.20 -6.99
C LEU A 186 1.43 -8.43 -6.93
N ILE A 187 1.03 -9.50 -7.63
CA ILE A 187 1.73 -10.79 -7.61
C ILE A 187 2.49 -11.05 -8.91
N TRP A 188 2.73 -10.02 -9.71
CA TRP A 188 3.54 -10.14 -10.91
C TRP A 188 4.99 -10.45 -10.52
N ALA A 189 5.50 -11.63 -10.86
CA ALA A 189 6.78 -12.14 -10.36
C ALA A 189 7.95 -11.22 -10.69
N GLU A 190 7.98 -10.67 -11.90
CA GLU A 190 9.11 -9.89 -12.41
C GLU A 190 9.21 -8.47 -11.79
N SER A 191 8.07 -7.90 -11.37
CA SER A 191 8.04 -6.61 -10.70
C SER A 191 8.81 -6.70 -9.38
N HIS A 192 9.83 -5.86 -9.22
CA HIS A 192 10.74 -5.84 -8.06
C HIS A 192 11.00 -4.42 -7.53
N LEU A 193 10.41 -3.40 -8.16
CA LEU A 193 10.42 -2.01 -7.71
C LEU A 193 8.98 -1.54 -7.51
N VAL A 194 8.75 -0.79 -6.44
CA VAL A 194 7.47 -0.15 -6.16
C VAL A 194 7.66 1.22 -5.56
N GLY A 195 6.83 2.18 -5.96
CA GLY A 195 6.73 3.47 -5.31
C GLY A 195 5.28 3.90 -5.25
N CYS A 196 4.83 4.42 -4.11
CA CYS A 196 3.43 4.78 -3.90
C CYS A 196 3.25 6.25 -3.50
N GLY A 197 2.07 6.77 -3.84
CA GLY A 197 1.63 8.12 -3.58
C GLY A 197 0.17 8.15 -3.14
N TYR A 198 -0.20 9.19 -2.39
CA TYR A 198 -1.50 9.24 -1.74
C TYR A 198 -2.08 10.66 -1.72
N SER A 199 -3.38 10.74 -1.92
CA SER A 199 -4.12 12.00 -1.82
C SER A 199 -5.45 11.81 -1.10
N LEU A 200 -5.87 12.89 -0.45
CA LEU A 200 -7.18 13.03 0.16
C LEU A 200 -7.85 14.24 -0.45
N PHE A 201 -9.02 14.08 -1.03
CA PHE A 201 -9.73 15.20 -1.67
C PHE A 201 -11.23 15.14 -1.46
N MET A 202 -11.89 16.29 -1.57
CA MET A 202 -13.34 16.39 -1.56
C MET A 202 -13.87 16.61 -2.97
N GLU A 203 -14.89 15.81 -3.31
CA GLU A 203 -15.72 15.94 -4.51
C GLU A 203 -17.14 16.28 -4.02
N GLY A 204 -17.43 17.58 -3.91
CA GLY A 204 -18.64 18.06 -3.25
C GLY A 204 -18.70 17.66 -1.77
N LYS A 205 -19.68 16.82 -1.40
CA LYS A 205 -19.82 16.24 -0.04
C LYS A 205 -19.26 14.82 0.08
N THR A 206 -18.47 14.38 -0.89
CA THR A 206 -17.85 13.06 -0.91
C THR A 206 -16.36 13.21 -0.64
N GLY A 207 -15.88 12.58 0.43
CA GLY A 207 -14.45 12.50 0.71
C GLY A 207 -13.84 11.29 0.05
N VAL A 208 -12.77 11.51 -0.71
CA VAL A 208 -12.09 10.48 -1.50
C VAL A 208 -10.67 10.30 -1.01
N ARG A 209 -10.31 9.04 -0.76
CA ARG A 209 -8.96 8.59 -0.43
C ARG A 209 -8.42 7.86 -1.64
N MET A 210 -7.33 8.34 -2.23
CA MET A 210 -6.75 7.75 -3.43
C MET A 210 -5.32 7.30 -3.15
N LEU A 211 -5.08 6.00 -3.28
CA LEU A 211 -3.76 5.37 -3.24
C LEU A 211 -3.34 5.03 -4.66
N VAL A 212 -2.14 5.44 -5.04
CA VAL A 212 -1.49 5.06 -6.29
C VAL A 212 -0.21 4.33 -5.94
N CYS A 213 0.01 3.16 -6.51
CA CYS A 213 1.30 2.46 -6.46
C CYS A 213 1.74 2.14 -7.87
N LEU A 214 2.97 2.54 -8.21
CA LEU A 214 3.61 2.26 -9.49
C LEU A 214 4.63 1.14 -9.32
N PHE A 215 4.72 0.25 -10.31
CA PHE A 215 5.53 -0.96 -10.27
C PHE A 215 6.50 -1.02 -11.45
N GLY A 216 7.71 -1.50 -11.17
CA GLY A 216 8.79 -1.66 -12.13
C GLY A 216 9.43 -3.06 -12.09
N PRO A 217 9.67 -3.70 -13.25
CA PRO A 217 9.01 -3.43 -14.52
C PRO A 217 7.50 -3.69 -14.45
N LYS A 218 6.77 -3.17 -15.44
CA LYS A 218 5.32 -3.31 -15.60
C LYS A 218 4.88 -4.78 -15.60
N GLY A 219 3.85 -5.07 -14.81
CA GLY A 219 3.12 -6.33 -14.90
C GLY A 219 1.94 -6.26 -15.84
N ASN A 220 1.07 -7.27 -15.79
CA ASN A 220 -0.14 -7.34 -16.60
C ASN A 220 0.17 -7.22 -18.10
N VAL A 221 1.22 -7.92 -18.53
CA VAL A 221 1.55 -8.04 -19.95
C VAL A 221 0.62 -9.08 -20.55
N VAL A 222 -0.11 -8.68 -21.60
CA VAL A 222 -1.06 -9.54 -22.30
C VAL A 222 -0.37 -10.84 -22.71
N ASN A 223 -1.02 -11.96 -22.40
CA ASN A 223 -0.54 -13.31 -22.69
C ASN A 223 0.73 -13.75 -21.93
N SER A 224 1.26 -12.95 -21.01
CA SER A 224 2.34 -13.38 -20.11
C SER A 224 1.79 -14.02 -18.85
N ARG A 225 2.56 -14.91 -18.22
CA ARG A 225 2.19 -15.48 -16.92
C ARG A 225 2.42 -14.44 -15.82
N VAL A 226 1.55 -14.45 -14.82
CA VAL A 226 1.70 -13.61 -13.63
C VAL A 226 2.94 -14.02 -12.83
N TYR A 227 3.15 -15.32 -12.68
CA TYR A 227 4.36 -15.93 -12.14
C TYR A 227 4.53 -17.37 -12.68
N GLU A 228 5.70 -17.96 -12.45
CA GLU A 228 5.96 -19.36 -12.79
C GLU A 228 5.61 -20.27 -11.61
N GLU A 229 4.86 -21.32 -11.87
CA GLU A 229 4.38 -22.25 -10.85
C GLU A 229 5.47 -23.24 -10.46
N GLY A 230 5.54 -23.53 -9.16
CA GLY A 230 6.47 -24.51 -8.60
C GLY A 230 7.02 -24.04 -7.28
N GLU A 231 7.76 -24.94 -6.63
CA GLU A 231 8.46 -24.58 -5.40
C GLU A 231 9.41 -23.40 -5.62
N PRO A 232 9.54 -22.49 -4.64
CA PRO A 232 10.48 -21.38 -4.71
C PRO A 232 11.89 -21.84 -5.11
N ASN A 233 12.41 -21.30 -6.22
CA ASN A 233 13.73 -21.66 -6.74
C ASN A 233 14.48 -20.40 -7.18
N CYS A 234 14.97 -19.66 -6.18
CA CYS A 234 15.68 -18.41 -6.39
C CYS A 234 17.19 -18.63 -6.34
N ALA A 235 17.94 -18.06 -7.28
CA ALA A 235 19.41 -18.00 -7.19
C ALA A 235 19.87 -17.28 -5.91
N VAL A 236 19.14 -16.25 -5.49
CA VAL A 236 19.33 -15.56 -4.21
C VAL A 236 17.96 -15.47 -3.50
N PRO A 237 17.70 -16.31 -2.49
CA PRO A 237 16.49 -16.22 -1.69
C PRO A 237 16.54 -15.00 -0.77
N SER A 238 15.37 -14.39 -0.53
CA SER A 238 15.22 -13.35 0.48
C SER A 238 15.49 -13.93 1.87
N SER A 239 16.29 -13.23 2.67
CA SER A 239 16.56 -13.63 4.06
C SER A 239 15.36 -13.44 4.99
N TYR A 240 14.35 -12.67 4.55
CA TYR A 240 13.25 -12.24 5.40
C TYR A 240 11.87 -12.67 4.89
N TYR A 241 11.66 -12.65 3.57
CA TYR A 241 10.39 -13.05 2.95
C TYR A 241 10.53 -14.43 2.30
N GLU A 242 9.96 -15.43 2.94
CA GLU A 242 10.01 -16.81 2.46
C GLU A 242 9.41 -16.95 1.06
N GLY A 243 10.06 -17.76 0.21
CA GLY A 243 9.64 -17.96 -1.17
C GLY A 243 9.95 -16.81 -2.13
N LEU A 244 10.44 -15.65 -1.65
CA LEU A 244 10.79 -14.54 -2.53
C LEU A 244 12.23 -14.57 -3.01
N CYS A 245 12.44 -14.20 -4.27
CA CYS A 245 13.75 -14.00 -4.88
C CYS A 245 14.20 -12.55 -4.74
N THR A 246 15.49 -12.33 -4.51
CA THR A 246 16.05 -10.98 -4.41
C THR A 246 17.41 -10.92 -5.11
N ASP A 247 18.10 -9.79 -5.01
CA ASP A 247 19.51 -9.68 -5.37
C ASP A 247 20.36 -9.44 -4.10
N GLN A 248 21.68 -9.63 -4.21
CA GLN A 248 22.56 -9.53 -3.05
C GLN A 248 22.56 -8.12 -2.43
N ALA A 249 22.42 -7.06 -3.23
CA ALA A 249 22.44 -5.70 -2.74
C ALA A 249 21.16 -5.39 -1.95
N ALA A 250 19.99 -5.73 -2.51
CA ALA A 250 18.70 -5.60 -1.86
C ALA A 250 18.60 -6.45 -0.58
N ASN A 251 19.15 -7.67 -0.58
CA ASN A 251 19.17 -8.53 0.61
C ASN A 251 20.01 -7.92 1.75
N ARG A 252 21.14 -7.27 1.43
CA ARG A 252 22.01 -6.60 2.41
C ARG A 252 21.44 -5.27 2.89
N ALA A 253 20.78 -4.53 2.02
CA ALA A 253 20.17 -3.23 2.34
C ALA A 253 18.83 -3.37 3.09
N PHE A 254 18.26 -4.57 3.15
CA PHE A 254 16.99 -4.81 3.79
C PHE A 254 17.03 -4.50 5.29
N GLN A 255 16.05 -3.71 5.75
CA GLN A 255 15.85 -3.37 7.15
C GLN A 255 14.51 -3.98 7.62
N PRO A 256 14.51 -4.90 8.59
CA PRO A 256 13.27 -5.46 9.12
C PRO A 256 12.44 -4.37 9.80
N ILE A 257 11.12 -4.53 9.74
CA ILE A 257 10.21 -3.60 10.38
C ILE A 257 10.28 -3.77 11.91
N PRO A 258 10.42 -2.67 12.69
CA PRO A 258 10.35 -2.75 14.15
C PRO A 258 8.99 -3.28 14.63
N CYS A 259 9.00 -4.30 15.50
CA CYS A 259 7.80 -4.86 16.14
C CYS A 259 7.87 -4.91 17.66
N ASP A 260 8.92 -4.34 18.22
CA ASP A 260 9.04 -4.07 19.64
C ASP A 260 8.04 -2.98 20.09
N ASN A 261 8.06 -2.54 21.34
CA ASN A 261 7.19 -1.45 21.83
C ASN A 261 7.59 -0.05 21.28
N SER A 262 8.12 0.03 20.05
CA SER A 262 8.43 1.30 19.39
C SER A 262 7.17 2.09 19.06
N SER A 263 7.33 3.42 18.95
CA SER A 263 6.26 4.32 18.48
C SER A 263 5.76 3.94 17.08
N PHE A 264 6.66 3.39 16.26
CA PHE A 264 6.33 2.78 14.98
C PHE A 264 5.38 1.59 15.16
N ALA A 265 5.79 0.56 15.90
CA ALA A 265 5.00 -0.65 16.07
C ALA A 265 3.64 -0.35 16.69
N THR A 266 3.56 0.59 17.62
CA THR A 266 2.29 1.03 18.21
C THR A 266 1.40 1.74 17.19
N LYS A 267 1.95 2.67 16.41
CA LYS A 267 1.21 3.45 15.39
C LYS A 267 0.66 2.55 14.28
N TYR A 268 1.48 1.63 13.76
CA TYR A 268 1.11 0.73 12.66
C TYR A 268 0.57 -0.61 13.14
N ARG A 269 0.43 -0.78 14.47
CA ARG A 269 -0.05 -2.01 15.09
C ARG A 269 0.78 -3.21 14.61
N VAL A 270 2.10 -3.11 14.66
CA VAL A 270 2.99 -4.21 14.26
C VAL A 270 3.17 -5.15 15.44
N LEU A 271 2.95 -6.44 15.21
CA LEU A 271 3.18 -7.51 16.17
C LEU A 271 4.34 -8.37 15.70
N CYS A 272 5.26 -8.68 16.63
CA CYS A 272 6.18 -9.78 16.42
C CYS A 272 5.37 -11.08 16.49
N ALA A 273 5.38 -11.85 15.42
CA ALA A 273 4.71 -13.15 15.39
C ALA A 273 5.64 -14.17 14.72
N PRO A 274 5.47 -15.47 15.04
CA PRO A 274 5.94 -16.53 14.15
C PRO A 274 5.46 -16.23 12.71
N LYS A 275 6.19 -16.70 11.71
CA LYS A 275 5.89 -16.50 10.28
C LYS A 275 4.47 -16.92 9.84
N ASP A 276 3.68 -17.51 10.74
CA ASP A 276 2.34 -18.06 10.54
C ASP A 276 1.40 -17.12 9.77
N ASN A 277 1.31 -17.45 8.47
CA ASN A 277 0.30 -17.18 7.46
C ASN A 277 -0.47 -15.86 7.58
N TYR A 278 -0.08 -14.91 6.73
CA TYR A 278 -0.80 -13.68 6.39
C TYR A 278 -2.30 -13.86 6.12
N LEU A 279 -2.73 -15.00 5.57
CA LEU A 279 -4.16 -15.28 5.38
C LEU A 279 -4.96 -15.26 6.68
N ARG A 280 -4.36 -15.67 7.80
CA ARG A 280 -4.99 -15.59 9.12
C ARG A 280 -5.20 -14.13 9.54
N TRP A 281 -4.32 -13.23 9.13
CA TRP A 281 -4.49 -11.78 9.37
C TRP A 281 -5.67 -11.22 8.57
N ILE A 282 -5.78 -11.58 7.28
CA ILE A 282 -6.91 -11.17 6.43
C ILE A 282 -8.22 -11.72 6.96
N SER A 283 -8.28 -13.02 7.27
CA SER A 283 -9.51 -13.72 7.66
C SER A 283 -10.04 -13.33 9.03
N THR A 284 -9.14 -13.04 9.99
CA THR A 284 -9.54 -12.57 11.33
C THR A 284 -9.85 -11.08 11.36
N GLY A 285 -9.63 -10.35 10.26
CA GLY A 285 -9.87 -8.92 10.15
C GLY A 285 -9.00 -8.08 11.09
N LEU A 286 -7.99 -8.68 11.73
CA LEU A 286 -7.13 -8.03 12.71
C LEU A 286 -6.34 -6.89 12.05
N PRO A 287 -6.14 -5.75 12.73
CA PRO A 287 -5.51 -4.56 12.15
C PRO A 287 -3.97 -4.60 12.16
N TYR A 288 -3.35 -5.73 12.51
CA TYR A 288 -1.94 -5.76 12.91
C TYR A 288 -0.95 -6.25 11.83
N LEU A 289 0.04 -5.46 11.42
CA LEU A 289 1.15 -6.02 10.61
C LEU A 289 1.86 -7.10 11.40
N ARG A 290 2.17 -8.24 10.78
CA ARG A 290 3.00 -9.28 11.39
C ARG A 290 4.35 -9.28 10.73
N THR A 291 5.39 -9.12 11.53
CA THR A 291 6.77 -9.36 11.10
C THR A 291 7.28 -10.62 11.80
N PRO A 292 8.14 -11.40 11.13
CA PRO A 292 8.93 -12.42 11.79
C PRO A 292 9.62 -11.83 13.03
N CYS A 293 9.52 -12.54 14.14
CA CYS A 293 10.31 -12.26 15.34
C CYS A 293 11.81 -12.37 15.01
N ASP A 294 12.57 -11.31 15.24
CA ASP A 294 14.06 -11.35 15.18
C ASP A 294 14.63 -12.22 16.30
N GLU A 295 15.85 -12.75 16.12
CA GLU A 295 16.59 -13.50 17.16
C GLU A 295 16.71 -12.72 18.47
N SER A 296 16.85 -11.39 18.39
CA SER A 296 16.89 -10.52 19.58
C SER A 296 15.58 -10.55 20.37
N PHE A 297 14.43 -10.68 19.69
CA PHE A 297 13.12 -10.85 20.34
C PHE A 297 13.03 -12.21 21.02
N TRP A 298 13.42 -13.29 20.35
CA TRP A 298 13.44 -14.63 20.94
C TRP A 298 14.37 -14.72 22.14
N ARG A 299 15.56 -14.09 22.09
CA ARG A 299 16.45 -13.98 23.26
C ARG A 299 15.77 -13.22 24.40
N LYS A 300 15.22 -12.03 24.15
CA LYS A 300 14.53 -11.24 25.20
C LYS A 300 13.38 -12.00 25.82
N MET A 301 12.58 -12.69 25.01
CA MET A 301 11.47 -13.51 25.47
C MET A 301 11.98 -14.71 26.26
N PHE A 302 12.99 -15.43 25.78
CA PHE A 302 13.63 -16.53 26.50
C PHE A 302 14.14 -16.09 27.87
N TYR A 303 14.87 -14.96 27.96
CA TYR A 303 15.34 -14.42 29.23
C TYR A 303 14.19 -14.00 30.15
N ALA A 304 13.12 -13.40 29.62
CA ALA A 304 11.93 -13.04 30.40
C ALA A 304 11.22 -14.29 30.94
N THR A 305 11.08 -15.34 30.14
CA THR A 305 10.49 -16.62 30.57
C THR A 305 11.37 -17.30 31.63
N VAL A 306 12.69 -17.36 31.42
CA VAL A 306 13.64 -17.91 32.40
C VAL A 306 13.59 -17.11 33.70
N ALA A 307 13.56 -15.78 33.64
CA ALA A 307 13.45 -14.93 34.82
C ALA A 307 12.13 -15.17 35.58
N ALA A 308 11.00 -15.28 34.87
CA ALA A 308 9.70 -15.57 35.49
C ALA A 308 9.69 -16.95 36.19
N VAL A 309 10.28 -17.97 35.56
CA VAL A 309 10.44 -19.31 36.16
C VAL A 309 11.32 -19.24 37.42
N LEU A 310 12.46 -18.54 37.37
CA LEU A 310 13.35 -18.39 38.52
C LEU A 310 12.69 -17.64 39.67
N ILE A 311 11.94 -16.56 39.39
CA ILE A 311 11.17 -15.82 40.41
C ILE A 311 10.13 -16.72 41.07
N THR A 312 9.42 -17.53 40.28
CA THR A 312 8.41 -18.46 40.78
C THR A 312 9.03 -19.53 41.67
N LEU A 313 10.17 -20.10 41.26
CA LEU A 313 10.92 -21.07 42.07
C LEU A 313 11.44 -20.45 43.37
N LEU A 314 11.97 -19.22 43.32
CA LEU A 314 12.42 -18.50 44.51
C LEU A 314 11.27 -18.26 45.49
N ALA A 315 10.10 -17.85 44.99
CA ALA A 315 8.90 -17.65 45.81
C ALA A 315 8.44 -18.97 46.47
N LEU A 316 8.50 -20.09 45.76
CA LEU A 316 8.18 -21.41 46.31
C LEU A 316 9.18 -21.83 47.39
N VAL A 317 10.48 -21.62 47.18
CA VAL A 317 11.53 -21.92 48.17
C VAL A 317 11.37 -21.05 49.41
N LEU A 318 11.17 -19.73 49.24
CA LEU A 318 10.92 -18.81 50.35
C LEU A 318 9.64 -19.16 51.11
N GLY A 319 8.57 -19.53 50.40
CA GLY A 319 7.33 -20.03 50.99
C GLY A 319 7.54 -21.30 51.81
N ALA A 320 8.29 -22.28 51.28
CA ALA A 320 8.64 -23.50 52.00
C ALA A 320 9.50 -23.22 53.24
N PHE A 321 10.47 -22.29 53.16
CA PHE A 321 11.28 -21.83 54.29
C PHE A 321 10.43 -21.15 55.37
N LEU A 322 9.49 -20.28 54.97
CA LEU A 322 8.53 -19.65 55.89
C LEU A 322 7.66 -20.69 56.59
N ILE A 323 7.11 -21.66 55.86
CA ILE A 323 6.31 -22.75 56.43
C ILE A 323 7.16 -23.59 57.41
N TYR A 324 8.40 -23.91 57.04
CA TYR A 324 9.34 -24.64 57.90
C TYR A 324 9.66 -23.85 59.19
N TYR A 325 9.95 -22.55 59.06
CA TYR A 325 10.27 -21.67 60.18
C TYR A 325 9.09 -21.48 61.13
N VAL A 326 7.88 -21.30 60.60
CA VAL A 326 6.64 -21.23 61.39
C VAL A 326 6.39 -22.57 62.10
N LYS A 327 6.50 -23.71 61.41
CA LYS A 327 6.35 -25.02 62.05
C LYS A 327 7.38 -25.27 63.16
N LYS A 328 8.63 -24.82 62.98
CA LYS A 328 9.68 -25.01 63.99
C LYS A 328 9.49 -24.15 65.24
N ASN A 329 8.94 -22.93 65.08
CA ASN A 329 8.75 -21.99 66.19
C ASN A 329 7.37 -22.09 66.87
N VAL A 330 6.39 -22.77 66.28
CA VAL A 330 5.08 -23.02 66.92
C VAL A 330 5.15 -24.15 67.97
N PHE A 331 6.24 -24.92 68.03
CA PHE A 331 6.47 -25.94 69.07
C PHE A 331 7.29 -25.45 70.28
N ILE A 332 7.51 -24.14 70.40
CA ILE A 332 8.19 -23.51 71.55
C ILE A 332 7.26 -22.46 72.17
N VAL A 333 6.10 -22.90 72.69
CA VAL A 333 5.30 -22.18 73.70
C VAL A 333 4.69 -23.20 74.65
#